data_AF-A0A7X7IP08-F1
#
_entry.id   AF-A0A7X7IP08-F1
#
_cell.length_a   1.000
_cell.length_b   1.000
_cell.length_c   1.000
_cell.angle_alpha   90.00
_cell.angle_beta   90.00
_cell.angle_gamma   90.00
#
_symmetry.space_group_name_H-M   'P 1'
#
loop_
_entity.id
_entity.type
_entity.pdbx_description
1 polymer ?
#
loop_
_entity_poly.entity_id
_entity_poly.type
_entity_poly.pdbx_seq_one_letter_code
_entity_poly.pdbx_strand_id
1 'polypeptide(L)'
;MTDLDQKQLGKTLWNIADTLRGAMNADDFRDYMLSFLFLRYLSDNYEAAAKKELRADYPDPNAISNGGKTPLSVWYADNPGDVAAFEKQMRRKVHYVVKPKFLWGNIVHLAKTQDGSLLDTLQKGFKFIEEESFSSNFQGLFSEINLGS
;
A
#
# COMPACT_ATOMS: atom_id res chain seq x y z
N MET A 1 11.03 25.13 4.06
CA MET A 1 12.02 24.12 4.50
C MET A 1 13.39 24.63 4.08
N THR A 2 14.32 24.77 5.01
CA THR A 2 15.67 25.24 4.71
C THR A 2 16.57 24.08 4.27
N ASP A 3 17.66 24.35 3.57
CA ASP A 3 18.65 23.32 3.20
C ASP A 3 19.25 22.61 4.43
N LEU A 4 19.31 23.29 5.57
CA LEU A 4 19.76 22.72 6.84
C LEU A 4 18.77 21.69 7.37
N ASP A 5 17.46 21.96 7.28
CA ASP A 5 16.42 21.02 7.70
C ASP A 5 16.45 19.76 6.83
N GLN A 6 16.65 19.91 5.51
CA GLN A 6 16.76 18.77 4.59
C GLN A 6 17.98 17.89 4.90
N LYS A 7 19.14 18.51 5.18
CA LYS A 7 20.35 17.76 5.55
C LYS A 7 20.19 17.02 6.88
N GLN A 8 19.59 17.65 7.89
CA GLN A 8 19.32 17.00 9.18
C GLN A 8 18.32 15.86 9.05
N LEU A 9 17.26 16.05 8.26
CA LEU A 9 16.28 15.00 7.97
C LEU A 9 16.94 13.84 7.22
N GLY A 10 17.73 14.12 6.19
CA GLY A 10 18.46 13.12 5.42
C GLY A 10 19.39 12.28 6.30
N LYS A 11 20.17 12.93 7.18
CA LYS A 11 21.04 12.24 8.15
C LYS A 11 20.24 11.34 9.11
N THR A 12 19.09 11.82 9.58
CA THR A 12 18.23 11.06 10.50
C THR A 12 17.66 9.82 9.80
N LEU A 13 17.13 9.98 8.58
CA LEU A 13 16.61 8.87 7.78
C LEU A 13 17.70 7.85 7.45
N TRP A 14 18.91 8.31 7.11
CA TRP A 14 20.06 7.44 6.85
C TRP A 14 20.42 6.61 8.07
N ASN A 15 20.52 7.23 9.25
CA ASN A 15 20.83 6.50 10.49
C ASN A 15 19.77 5.46 10.86
N ILE A 16 18.49 5.77 10.61
CA ILE A 16 17.39 4.82 10.80
C ILE A 16 17.54 3.65 9.82
N ALA A 17 17.81 3.93 8.55
CA ALA A 17 18.04 2.91 7.54
C ALA A 17 19.23 1.99 7.89
N ASP A 18 20.35 2.54 8.35
CA ASP A 18 21.51 1.75 8.78
C ASP A 18 21.17 0.83 9.95
N THR A 19 20.36 1.32 10.90
CA THR A 19 19.90 0.51 12.03
C THR A 19 18.97 -0.61 11.58
N LEU A 20 18.03 -0.31 10.67
CA LEU A 20 17.03 -1.27 10.19
C LEU A 20 17.61 -2.33 9.24
N ARG A 21 18.59 -1.97 8.42
CA ARG A 21 19.26 -2.91 7.51
C ARG A 21 19.98 -4.01 8.28
N GLY A 22 20.54 -3.70 9.44
CA GLY A 22 21.31 -4.66 10.24
C GLY A 22 22.43 -5.30 9.42
N ALA A 23 22.40 -6.63 9.29
CA ALA A 23 23.38 -7.40 8.53
C ALA A 23 23.06 -7.57 7.03
N MET A 24 21.89 -7.10 6.57
CA MET A 24 21.48 -7.24 5.17
C MET A 24 22.33 -6.37 4.24
N ASN A 25 22.53 -6.76 2.97
CA ASN A 25 23.24 -5.92 2.00
C ASN A 25 22.48 -4.59 1.78
N ALA A 26 23.22 -3.51 1.54
CA ALA A 26 22.64 -2.19 1.26
C ALA A 26 21.80 -2.18 -0.02
N ASP A 27 22.21 -2.92 -1.06
CA ASP A 27 21.45 -3.04 -2.30
C ASP A 27 20.13 -3.78 -2.05
N ASP A 28 20.17 -4.95 -1.39
CA ASP A 28 18.95 -5.70 -1.04
C ASP A 28 18.00 -4.85 -0.19
N PHE A 29 18.51 -4.19 0.87
CA PHE A 29 17.70 -3.31 1.71
C PHE A 29 17.04 -2.18 0.94
N ARG A 30 17.79 -1.55 0.03
CA ARG A 30 17.25 -0.49 -0.84
C ARG A 30 16.07 -1.03 -1.64
N ASP A 31 16.19 -2.22 -2.23
CA ASP A 31 15.18 -2.77 -3.13
C ASP A 31 13.90 -3.18 -2.36
N TYR A 32 14.03 -3.72 -1.13
CA TYR A 32 12.90 -3.91 -0.21
C TYR A 32 12.21 -2.58 0.16
N MET A 33 13.00 -1.59 0.56
CA MET A 33 12.45 -0.31 1.02
C MET A 33 11.78 0.46 -0.11
N LEU A 34 12.36 0.49 -1.31
CA LEU A 34 11.76 1.13 -2.48
C LEU A 34 10.43 0.47 -2.84
N SER A 35 10.34 -0.84 -2.76
CA SER A 35 9.10 -1.56 -3.02
C SER A 35 7.99 -1.25 -2.02
N PHE A 36 8.31 -1.18 -0.73
CA PHE A 36 7.34 -0.78 0.29
C PHE A 36 6.92 0.68 0.16
N LEU A 37 7.86 1.58 -0.15
CA LEU A 37 7.55 2.98 -0.41
C LEU A 37 6.65 3.13 -1.64
N PHE A 38 6.87 2.33 -2.68
CA PHE A 38 6.03 2.33 -3.87
C PHE A 38 4.62 1.79 -3.56
N LEU A 39 4.49 0.68 -2.83
CA LEU A 39 3.20 0.18 -2.35
C LEU A 39 2.46 1.23 -1.52
N ARG A 40 3.16 1.91 -0.60
CA ARG A 40 2.60 3.00 0.19
C ARG A 40 2.11 4.14 -0.70
N TYR A 41 2.92 4.57 -1.66
CA TYR A 41 2.55 5.63 -2.59
C TYR A 41 1.30 5.27 -3.41
N LEU A 42 1.25 4.06 -3.98
CA LEU A 42 0.08 3.59 -4.72
C LEU A 42 -1.16 3.53 -3.83
N SER A 43 -1.01 3.05 -2.59
CA SER A 43 -2.12 2.93 -1.65
C SER A 43 -2.70 4.30 -1.28
N ASP A 44 -1.83 5.24 -0.87
CA ASP A 44 -2.25 6.58 -0.46
C ASP A 44 -2.95 7.33 -1.61
N ASN A 45 -2.40 7.21 -2.83
CA ASN A 45 -3.00 7.83 -4.02
C ASN A 45 -4.33 7.16 -4.41
N TYR A 46 -4.42 5.83 -4.30
CA TYR A 46 -5.65 5.09 -4.59
C TYR A 46 -6.77 5.44 -3.61
N GLU A 47 -6.49 5.47 -2.31
CA GLU A 47 -7.47 5.85 -1.28
C GLU A 47 -7.91 7.31 -1.44
N ALA A 48 -6.98 8.22 -1.75
CA ALA A 48 -7.31 9.62 -2.02
C ALA A 48 -8.23 9.77 -3.24
N ALA A 49 -8.00 8.99 -4.30
CA ALA A 49 -8.85 8.98 -5.48
C ALA A 49 -10.21 8.31 -5.21
N ALA A 50 -10.24 7.19 -4.47
CA ALA A 50 -11.46 6.51 -4.06
C ALA A 50 -12.36 7.43 -3.21
N LYS A 51 -11.77 8.17 -2.27
CA LYS A 51 -12.48 9.17 -1.47
C LYS A 51 -13.09 10.29 -2.33
N LYS A 52 -12.37 10.77 -3.34
CA LYS A 52 -12.87 11.78 -4.29
C LYS A 52 -14.00 11.24 -5.17
N GLU A 53 -13.94 9.97 -5.53
CA GLU A 53 -14.94 9.30 -6.34
C GLU A 53 -16.24 9.07 -5.58
N LEU A 54 -16.13 8.40 -4.43
CA LEU A 54 -17.27 7.96 -3.63
C LEU A 54 -17.91 9.11 -2.85
N ARG A 55 -17.17 10.20 -2.59
CA ARG A 55 -17.66 11.42 -1.94
C ARG A 55 -18.38 11.12 -0.62
N ALA A 56 -19.71 11.25 -0.60
CA ALA A 56 -20.55 11.03 0.59
C ALA A 56 -20.67 9.55 0.94
N ASP A 57 -20.48 8.66 -0.03
CA ASP A 57 -20.53 7.21 0.17
C ASP A 57 -19.21 6.66 0.72
N TYR A 58 -18.14 7.47 0.75
CA TYR A 58 -16.87 7.05 1.34
C TYR A 58 -16.99 7.01 2.88
N PRO A 59 -16.77 5.86 3.54
CA PRO A 59 -16.92 5.75 4.98
C PRO A 59 -16.00 6.69 5.75
N ASP A 60 -16.46 7.18 6.90
CA ASP A 60 -15.67 8.07 7.75
C ASP A 60 -14.44 7.32 8.29
N PRO A 61 -13.21 7.80 8.04
CA PRO A 61 -11.99 7.23 8.60
C PRO A 61 -11.98 7.08 10.12
N ASN A 62 -12.70 7.95 10.84
CA ASN A 62 -12.73 7.97 12.30
C ASN A 62 -13.90 7.19 12.90
N ALA A 63 -14.74 6.55 12.08
CA ALA A 63 -15.87 5.79 12.58
C ALA A 63 -15.40 4.59 13.39
N ILE A 64 -15.84 4.51 14.65
CA ILE A 64 -15.56 3.39 15.56
C ILE A 64 -16.05 2.07 14.97
N SER A 65 -17.13 2.10 14.18
CA SER A 65 -17.70 0.95 13.45
C SER A 65 -16.75 0.32 12.44
N ASN A 66 -15.69 1.01 12.01
CA ASN A 66 -14.71 0.44 11.09
C ASN A 66 -13.94 -0.71 11.74
N GLY A 67 -13.91 -0.83 13.07
CA GLY A 67 -13.32 -1.97 13.78
C GLY A 67 -11.85 -2.21 13.44
N GLY A 68 -11.10 -1.15 13.13
CA GLY A 68 -9.70 -1.22 12.70
C GLY A 68 -9.49 -1.49 11.21
N LYS A 69 -10.57 -1.68 10.43
CA LYS A 69 -10.53 -1.85 8.98
C LYS A 69 -10.41 -0.51 8.26
N THR A 70 -9.88 -0.51 7.04
CA THR A 70 -9.77 0.72 6.23
C THR A 70 -11.15 1.14 5.72
N PRO A 71 -11.43 2.45 5.54
CA PRO A 71 -12.74 2.91 5.04
C PRO A 71 -13.14 2.29 3.71
N LEU A 72 -12.19 2.12 2.79
CA LEU A 72 -12.48 1.49 1.52
C LEU A 72 -12.87 0.01 1.67
N SER A 73 -12.28 -0.71 2.62
CA SER A 73 -12.66 -2.10 2.88
C SER A 73 -14.09 -2.24 3.41
N VAL A 74 -14.56 -1.26 4.20
CA VAL A 74 -15.96 -1.19 4.66
C VAL A 74 -16.88 -0.95 3.47
N TRP A 75 -16.56 0.03 2.63
CA TRP A 75 -17.36 0.32 1.43
C TRP A 75 -17.47 -0.89 0.50
N TYR A 76 -16.36 -1.60 0.26
CA TYR A 76 -16.34 -2.83 -0.54
C TYR A 76 -17.26 -3.92 0.02
N ALA A 77 -17.31 -4.06 1.35
CA ALA A 77 -18.15 -5.06 2.01
C ALA A 77 -19.63 -4.71 1.94
N ASP A 78 -19.97 -3.43 2.05
CA ASP A 78 -21.35 -2.94 2.04
C ASP A 78 -21.94 -2.83 0.63
N ASN A 79 -21.10 -2.73 -0.40
CA ASN A 79 -21.52 -2.50 -1.80
C ASN A 79 -20.97 -3.56 -2.79
N PRO A 80 -21.15 -4.87 -2.54
CA PRO A 80 -20.53 -5.92 -3.35
C PRO A 80 -20.96 -5.89 -4.84
N GLY A 81 -22.16 -5.39 -5.13
CA GLY A 81 -22.66 -5.22 -6.50
C GLY A 81 -21.97 -4.11 -7.29
N ASP A 82 -21.46 -3.09 -6.60
CA ASP A 82 -20.90 -1.88 -7.24
C ASP A 82 -19.37 -1.92 -7.35
N VAL A 83 -18.70 -2.81 -6.61
CA VAL A 83 -17.23 -2.95 -6.61
C VAL A 83 -16.65 -3.06 -8.02
N ALA A 84 -17.23 -3.89 -8.89
CA ALA A 84 -16.71 -4.10 -10.24
C ALA A 84 -16.81 -2.83 -11.12
N ALA A 85 -17.91 -2.10 -11.00
CA ALA A 85 -18.12 -0.84 -11.72
C ALA A 85 -17.18 0.25 -11.19
N PHE A 86 -17.04 0.34 -9.87
CA PHE A 86 -16.10 1.23 -9.20
C PHE A 86 -14.65 0.95 -9.62
N GLU A 87 -14.20 -0.31 -9.59
CA GLU A 87 -12.84 -0.67 -10.00
C GLU A 87 -12.58 -0.32 -11.47
N LYS A 88 -13.55 -0.56 -12.36
CA LYS A 88 -13.46 -0.15 -13.77
C LYS A 88 -13.31 1.37 -13.92
N GLN A 89 -14.02 2.14 -13.11
CA GLN A 89 -13.91 3.59 -13.08
C GLN A 89 -12.55 4.06 -12.55
N MET A 90 -12.06 3.43 -11.48
CA MET A 90 -10.73 3.72 -10.93
C MET A 90 -9.62 3.44 -11.95
N ARG A 91 -9.69 2.34 -12.70
CA ARG A 91 -8.75 2.05 -13.80
C ARG A 91 -8.75 3.12 -14.89
N ARG A 92 -9.87 3.82 -15.12
CA ARG A 92 -9.93 4.92 -16.09
C ARG A 92 -9.34 6.22 -15.54
N LYS A 93 -9.50 6.48 -14.24
CA LYS A 93 -9.08 7.74 -13.60
C LYS A 93 -7.64 7.73 -13.10
N VAL A 94 -7.21 6.64 -12.46
CA VAL A 94 -5.87 6.53 -11.87
C VAL A 94 -5.00 5.47 -12.53
N HIS A 95 -5.53 4.75 -13.53
CA HIS A 95 -4.81 3.73 -14.32
C HIS A 95 -4.46 2.44 -13.59
N TYR A 96 -4.90 2.28 -12.34
CA TYR A 96 -4.74 1.04 -11.59
C TYR A 96 -5.82 0.83 -10.53
N VAL A 97 -5.87 -0.38 -9.97
CA VAL A 97 -6.70 -0.75 -8.81
C VAL A 97 -5.82 -1.40 -7.76
N VAL A 98 -6.00 -1.04 -6.49
CA VAL A 98 -5.45 -1.79 -5.36
C VAL A 98 -6.61 -2.29 -4.51
N LYS A 99 -6.75 -3.62 -4.38
CA LYS A 99 -7.82 -4.19 -3.56
C LYS A 99 -7.60 -3.80 -2.08
N PRO A 100 -8.66 -3.59 -1.27
CA PRO A 100 -8.51 -3.10 0.10
C PRO A 100 -7.58 -3.94 0.98
N LYS A 101 -7.59 -5.27 0.81
CA LYS A 101 -6.68 -6.20 1.51
C LYS A 101 -5.20 -6.00 1.21
N PHE A 102 -4.85 -5.36 0.10
CA PHE A 102 -3.49 -5.11 -0.33
C PHE A 102 -3.04 -3.66 -0.11
N LEU A 103 -3.94 -2.80 0.37
CA LEU A 103 -3.58 -1.41 0.70
C LEU A 103 -2.63 -1.35 1.90
N TRP A 104 -1.75 -0.36 1.88
CA TRP A 104 -0.80 -0.08 2.96
C TRP A 104 -1.47 0.01 4.34
N GLY A 105 -2.66 0.63 4.43
CA GLY A 105 -3.42 0.69 5.68
C GLY A 105 -3.74 -0.69 6.27
N ASN A 106 -4.10 -1.65 5.42
CA ASN A 106 -4.34 -3.04 5.84
C ASN A 106 -3.04 -3.75 6.24
N ILE A 107 -1.96 -3.56 5.48
CA ILE A 107 -0.64 -4.12 5.81
C ILE A 107 -0.16 -3.60 7.18
N VAL A 108 -0.31 -2.31 7.45
CA VAL A 108 0.03 -1.71 8.76
C VAL A 108 -0.85 -2.28 9.87
N HIS A 109 -2.14 -2.52 9.61
CA HIS A 109 -3.03 -3.15 10.58
C HIS A 109 -2.53 -4.55 10.95
N LEU A 110 -2.31 -5.42 9.94
CA LEU A 110 -1.80 -6.78 10.13
C LEU A 110 -0.44 -6.80 10.87
N ALA A 111 0.45 -5.86 10.57
CA ALA A 111 1.74 -5.72 11.25
C ALA A 111 1.57 -5.34 12.73
N LYS A 112 0.67 -4.42 13.05
CA LYS A 112 0.38 -4.00 14.43
C LYS A 112 -0.26 -5.11 15.27
N THR A 113 -1.11 -5.92 14.64
CA THR A 113 -1.77 -7.05 15.30
C THR A 113 -0.93 -8.33 15.30
N GLN A 114 0.27 -8.29 14.70
CA GLN A 114 1.15 -9.46 14.53
C GLN A 114 0.43 -10.63 13.85
N ASP A 115 -0.38 -10.33 12.85
CA ASP A 115 -1.17 -11.32 12.14
C ASP A 115 -0.27 -12.25 11.30
N GLY A 116 -0.46 -13.56 11.44
CA GLY A 116 0.31 -14.57 10.70
C GLY A 116 0.10 -14.53 9.19
N SER A 117 -0.96 -13.89 8.70
CA SER A 117 -1.24 -13.73 7.27
C SER A 117 -0.51 -12.54 6.64
N LEU A 118 0.25 -11.74 7.41
CA LEU A 118 0.89 -10.51 6.93
C LEU A 118 1.75 -10.75 5.68
N LEU A 119 2.71 -11.68 5.76
CA LEU A 119 3.67 -11.94 4.68
C LEU A 119 2.98 -12.50 3.44
N ASP A 120 2.05 -13.45 3.62
CA ASP A 120 1.25 -14.02 2.53
C ASP A 120 0.38 -12.95 1.84
N THR A 121 -0.22 -12.05 2.63
CA THR A 121 -1.04 -10.95 2.11
C THR A 121 -0.19 -9.98 1.30
N LEU A 122 1.01 -9.66 1.79
CA LEU A 122 1.95 -8.76 1.14
C LEU A 122 2.48 -9.34 -0.18
N GLN A 123 2.86 -10.62 -0.18
CA GLN A 123 3.30 -11.33 -1.38
C GLN A 123 2.19 -11.41 -2.44
N LYS A 124 0.95 -11.74 -2.03
CA LYS A 124 -0.22 -11.71 -2.91
C LYS A 124 -0.53 -10.30 -3.42
N GLY A 125 -0.30 -9.29 -2.59
CA GLY A 125 -0.48 -7.90 -2.96
C GLY A 125 0.47 -7.45 -4.06
N PHE A 126 1.77 -7.75 -3.92
CA PHE A 126 2.75 -7.46 -4.97
C PHE A 126 2.43 -8.18 -6.27
N LYS A 127 2.14 -9.48 -6.22
CA LYS A 127 1.74 -10.25 -7.39
C LYS A 127 0.51 -9.66 -8.08
N PHE A 128 -0.52 -9.30 -7.32
CA PHE A 128 -1.71 -8.64 -7.84
C PHE A 128 -1.35 -7.31 -8.52
N ILE A 129 -0.42 -6.54 -7.96
CA ILE A 129 -0.01 -5.26 -8.55
C ILE A 129 0.69 -5.45 -9.90
N GLU A 130 1.55 -6.46 -10.03
CA GLU A 130 2.25 -6.75 -11.28
C GLU A 130 1.33 -7.27 -12.39
N GLU A 131 0.38 -8.15 -12.03
CA GLU A 131 -0.39 -8.93 -12.97
C GLU A 131 -1.78 -8.36 -13.27
N GLU A 132 -2.41 -7.71 -12.29
CA GLU A 132 -3.84 -7.36 -12.35
C GLU A 132 -4.14 -5.88 -12.06
N SER A 133 -3.28 -5.15 -11.34
CA SER A 133 -3.59 -3.77 -10.94
C SER A 133 -3.66 -2.80 -12.11
N PHE A 134 -2.76 -2.93 -13.08
CA PHE A 134 -2.65 -2.00 -14.20
C PHE A 134 -3.24 -2.58 -15.49
N SER A 135 -3.53 -1.73 -16.47
CA SER A 135 -3.98 -2.17 -17.81
C SER A 135 -2.87 -2.85 -18.62
N SER A 136 -1.61 -2.54 -18.32
CA SER A 136 -0.42 -3.18 -18.86
C SER A 136 0.30 -3.92 -17.73
N ASN A 137 0.76 -5.15 -17.97
CA ASN A 137 1.44 -5.92 -16.94
C ASN A 137 2.83 -5.32 -16.65
N PHE A 138 3.16 -5.17 -15.37
CA PHE A 138 4.47 -4.74 -14.90
C PHE A 138 5.21 -5.94 -14.31
N GLN A 139 5.42 -6.98 -15.14
CA GLN A 139 6.09 -8.19 -14.70
C GLN A 139 7.51 -7.87 -14.21
N GLY A 140 7.82 -8.29 -12.98
CA GLY A 140 9.13 -8.10 -12.35
C GLY A 140 9.32 -6.73 -11.68
N LEU A 141 8.27 -5.97 -11.43
CA LEU A 141 8.37 -4.71 -10.67
C LEU A 141 8.83 -4.93 -9.22
N PHE A 142 8.52 -6.10 -8.65
CA PHE A 142 8.82 -6.52 -7.30
C PHE A 142 9.61 -7.84 -7.28
N SER A 143 10.28 -8.22 -8.37
CA SER A 143 11.05 -9.48 -8.47
C SER A 143 12.15 -9.62 -7.42
N GLU A 144 12.69 -8.49 -6.96
CA GLU A 144 13.78 -8.46 -5.98
C GLU A 144 13.31 -8.70 -4.53
N ILE A 145 11.99 -8.76 -4.30
CA ILE A 145 11.45 -8.96 -2.95
C ILE A 145 11.24 -10.45 -2.69
N ASN A 146 12.01 -11.01 -1.76
CA ASN A 146 11.75 -12.34 -1.23
C ASN A 146 11.16 -12.27 0.19
N LEU A 147 9.83 -12.40 0.29
CA LEU A 147 9.12 -12.43 1.58
C LEU A 147 8.91 -13.85 2.12
N GLY A 148 9.34 -14.87 1.37
CA GLY A 148 9.18 -16.28 1.73
C GLY A 148 10.52 -16.93 2.05
N SER A 149 10.65 -17.47 3.26
CA SER A 149 11.64 -18.47 3.63
C SER A 149 10.97 -19.54 4.45
#